data_AF-A0A397VBZ9-F1
#
_entry.id   AF-A0A397VBZ9-F1
#
_cell.length_a   1.000
_cell.length_b   1.000
_cell.length_c   1.000
_cell.angle_alpha   90.00
_cell.angle_beta   90.00
_cell.angle_gamma   90.00
#
_symmetry.space_group_name_H-M   'P 1'
#
loop_
_entity.id
_entity.type
_entity.pdbx_description
1 polymer ?
#
loop_
_entity_poly.entity_id
_entity_poly.type
_entity_poly.pdbx_seq_one_letter_code
_entity_poly.pdbx_strand_id
1 'polypeptide(L)'
;MLGYQCTLEEQAKSSMPFESSSEFPHIYNLQVLLKTIVPLVENRFLKFSDYEEIRQAIYVVLRMSLDRRMSLISSYIERIVDSFLNLFKEDDWGSQAKLICEDIVSTCGGTTKFNAVTIENLPISIRGRLLRRLLAFKSLFTLSLKTWDLATVDITKPLSLEPLLSSFDDNEFMFKININTNYNELYYKVLLLNFAIDDEEQMTSEKNIVEEIIQRLKYLHGKIVDMRAAFMDRTKAKDLIHRLYMRLYYVTSNRRGKTQASILEYSSKKIQKGTLDMYIDQKC
;
A
#
# COMPACT_ATOMS: atom_id res chain seq x y z
N MET A 1 -12.88 23.16 61.67
CA MET A 1 -13.62 23.24 60.39
C MET A 1 -12.76 22.59 59.34
N LEU A 2 -13.05 21.33 59.00
CA LEU A 2 -12.29 20.50 58.06
C LEU A 2 -13.20 20.06 56.92
N GLY A 3 -12.71 20.23 55.69
CA GLY A 3 -13.13 19.53 54.46
C GLY A 3 -14.50 19.91 53.90
N TYR A 4 -14.70 20.08 52.59
CA TYR A 4 -13.98 19.50 51.46
C TYR A 4 -14.05 20.47 50.26
N GLN A 5 -12.90 20.73 49.63
CA GLN A 5 -12.85 21.20 48.26
C GLN A 5 -13.14 20.00 47.35
N CYS A 6 -14.27 20.04 46.66
CA CYS A 6 -14.61 19.10 45.60
C CYS A 6 -13.54 19.18 44.50
N THR A 7 -12.80 18.10 44.29
CA THR A 7 -11.77 18.02 43.26
C THR A 7 -12.42 17.87 41.89
N LEU A 8 -11.78 18.40 40.84
CA LEU A 8 -12.22 18.32 39.44
C LEU A 8 -12.53 16.88 38.97
N GLU A 9 -12.02 15.85 39.65
CA GLU A 9 -12.32 14.44 39.40
C GLU A 9 -13.77 14.04 39.80
N GLU A 10 -14.39 14.71 40.76
CA GLU A 10 -15.78 14.45 41.15
C GLU A 10 -16.78 15.08 40.17
N GLN A 11 -16.42 16.21 39.56
CA GLN A 11 -17.18 16.82 38.46
C GLN A 11 -17.08 16.00 37.16
N ALA A 12 -15.96 15.30 36.93
CA ALA A 12 -15.82 14.37 35.81
C ALA A 12 -16.61 13.06 35.98
N LYS A 13 -17.01 12.71 37.22
CA LYS A 13 -17.80 11.51 37.53
C LYS A 13 -19.32 11.76 37.57
N SER A 14 -19.76 13.02 37.66
CA SER A 14 -21.19 13.38 37.66
C SER A 14 -21.77 13.66 36.26
N SER A 15 -20.93 13.70 35.22
CA SER A 15 -21.40 13.58 33.84
C SER A 15 -21.82 12.13 33.57
N MET A 16 -23.08 11.82 33.92
CA MET A 16 -23.75 10.60 33.49
C MET A 16 -23.54 10.37 31.98
N PRO A 17 -23.47 9.09 31.56
CA PRO A 17 -23.15 8.73 30.20
C PRO A 17 -24.18 9.39 29.28
N PHE A 18 -23.70 10.01 28.21
CA PHE A 18 -24.56 10.43 27.12
C PHE A 18 -25.52 9.28 26.79
N GLU A 19 -26.79 9.44 27.16
CA GLU A 19 -27.86 8.64 26.60
C GLU A 19 -27.78 8.89 25.10
N SER A 20 -27.26 7.88 24.39
CA SER A 20 -27.10 7.92 22.96
C SER A 20 -28.48 8.00 22.33
N SER A 21 -28.89 9.21 21.95
CA SER A 21 -29.98 9.39 21.00
C SER A 21 -29.62 8.63 19.72
N SER A 22 -30.44 7.66 19.37
CA SER A 22 -30.42 6.96 18.10
C SER A 22 -30.47 7.94 16.93
N GLU A 23 -29.58 7.74 15.95
CA GLU A 23 -29.57 8.37 14.61
C GLU A 23 -29.03 9.80 14.47
N PHE A 24 -27.75 10.01 14.81
CA PHE A 24 -26.92 11.01 14.12
C PHE A 24 -25.57 10.36 13.73
N PRO A 25 -25.28 10.11 12.43
CA PRO A 25 -24.18 9.24 12.06
C PRO A 25 -22.85 10.01 12.04
N HIS A 26 -22.02 9.87 13.07
CA HIS A 26 -20.68 10.49 13.11
C HIS A 26 -19.83 10.20 11.85
N ILE A 27 -19.99 9.02 11.25
CA ILE A 27 -19.34 8.63 10.00
C ILE A 27 -19.84 9.49 8.83
N TYR A 28 -21.12 9.82 8.79
CA TYR A 28 -21.70 10.68 7.76
C TYR A 28 -21.15 12.11 7.85
N ASN A 29 -21.07 12.67 9.06
CA ASN A 29 -20.47 14.00 9.25
C ASN A 29 -19.00 14.03 8.80
N LEU A 30 -18.25 12.98 9.10
CA LEU A 30 -16.87 12.86 8.67
C LEU A 30 -16.76 12.67 7.15
N GLN A 31 -17.65 11.88 6.53
CA GLN A 31 -17.74 11.77 5.08
C GLN A 31 -17.99 13.13 4.42
N VAL A 32 -18.95 13.90 4.93
CA VAL A 32 -19.27 15.23 4.41
C VAL A 32 -18.08 16.18 4.59
N LEU A 33 -17.41 16.14 5.75
CA LEU A 33 -16.20 16.91 5.99
C LEU A 33 -15.11 16.57 4.98
N LEU A 34 -14.76 15.30 4.82
CA LEU A 34 -13.73 14.86 3.88
C LEU A 34 -14.10 15.21 2.43
N LYS A 35 -15.37 15.04 2.03
CA LYS A 35 -15.87 15.47 0.71
C LYS A 35 -15.73 16.97 0.46
N THR A 36 -15.82 17.77 1.53
CA THR A 36 -15.72 19.23 1.43
C THR A 36 -14.26 19.68 1.45
N ILE A 37 -13.38 18.99 2.17
CA ILE A 37 -11.95 19.32 2.22
C ILE A 37 -11.29 19.18 0.85
N VAL A 38 -11.57 18.12 0.10
CA VAL A 38 -10.98 17.90 -1.23
C VAL A 38 -11.10 19.13 -2.16
N PRO A 39 -12.30 19.64 -2.48
CA PRO A 39 -12.43 20.81 -3.34
C PRO A 39 -11.85 22.07 -2.69
N LEU A 40 -11.81 22.19 -1.36
CA LEU A 40 -11.15 23.32 -0.69
C LEU A 40 -9.62 23.30 -0.89
N VAL A 41 -9.01 22.11 -0.90
CA VAL A 41 -7.58 21.94 -1.19
C VAL A 41 -7.32 22.15 -2.68
N GLU A 42 -8.08 21.48 -3.56
CA GLU A 42 -7.91 21.54 -5.02
C GLU A 42 -8.07 22.99 -5.54
N ASN A 43 -9.04 23.75 -5.01
CA ASN A 43 -9.27 25.15 -5.38
C ASN A 43 -8.42 26.16 -4.57
N ARG A 44 -7.46 25.69 -3.76
CA ARG A 44 -6.56 26.53 -2.95
C ARG A 44 -7.26 27.49 -1.97
N PHE A 45 -8.45 27.12 -1.50
CA PHE A 45 -9.16 27.84 -0.44
C PHE A 45 -8.55 27.54 0.94
N LEU A 46 -8.01 26.34 1.12
CA LEU A 46 -7.16 26.00 2.27
C LEU A 46 -5.74 26.50 1.99
N LYS A 47 -5.28 27.42 2.83
CA LYS A 47 -3.91 27.94 2.81
C LYS A 47 -3.13 27.29 3.94
N PHE A 48 -1.98 26.74 3.59
CA PHE A 48 -0.98 26.23 4.53
C PHE A 48 0.16 27.23 4.62
N SER A 49 0.66 27.47 5.83
CA SER A 49 1.76 28.40 6.09
C SER A 49 3.08 27.88 5.53
N ASP A 50 3.30 26.56 5.63
CA ASP A 50 4.50 25.87 5.19
C ASP A 50 4.22 24.42 4.77
N TYR A 51 5.28 23.72 4.37
CA TYR A 51 5.21 22.30 4.03
C TYR A 51 5.04 21.38 5.23
N GLU A 52 5.39 21.82 6.44
CA GLU A 52 5.21 21.02 7.65
C GLU A 52 3.71 20.84 7.95
N GLU A 53 2.90 21.90 7.89
CA GLU A 53 1.45 21.79 8.10
C GLU A 53 0.80 20.81 7.10
N ILE A 54 1.28 20.75 5.86
CA ILE A 54 0.80 19.80 4.84
C ILE A 54 1.17 18.37 5.23
N ARG A 55 2.42 18.12 5.64
CA ARG A 55 2.84 16.79 6.14
C ARG A 55 2.02 16.37 7.35
N GLN A 56 1.74 17.32 8.26
CA GLN A 56 0.89 17.09 9.42
C GLN A 56 -0.52 16.68 9.05
N ALA A 57 -1.14 17.38 8.10
CA ALA A 57 -2.45 17.03 7.59
C ALA A 57 -2.46 15.61 6.96
N ILE A 58 -1.41 15.24 6.22
CA ILE A 58 -1.28 13.92 5.59
C ILE A 58 -1.29 12.79 6.64
N TYR A 59 -0.41 12.84 7.65
CA TYR A 59 -0.37 11.73 8.62
C TYR A 59 -1.63 11.68 9.51
N VAL A 60 -2.27 12.82 9.79
CA VAL A 60 -3.54 12.86 10.54
C VAL A 60 -4.62 12.14 9.73
N VAL A 61 -4.77 12.46 8.45
CA VAL A 61 -5.75 11.83 7.56
C VAL A 61 -5.45 10.34 7.37
N LEU A 62 -4.18 9.97 7.22
CA LEU A 62 -3.78 8.56 7.12
C LEU A 62 -4.03 7.79 8.42
N ARG A 63 -3.81 8.38 9.60
CA ARG A 63 -4.13 7.73 10.89
C ARG A 63 -5.62 7.45 11.04
N MET A 64 -6.51 8.25 10.44
CA MET A 64 -7.94 7.96 10.43
C MET A 64 -8.26 6.60 9.79
N SER A 65 -7.43 6.14 8.83
CA SER A 65 -7.61 4.84 8.18
C SER A 65 -7.36 3.64 9.10
N LEU A 66 -6.71 3.84 10.26
CA LEU A 66 -6.45 2.78 11.23
C LEU A 66 -7.71 2.36 11.99
N ASP A 67 -8.74 3.22 12.02
CA ASP A 67 -10.04 2.88 12.59
C ASP A 67 -10.85 2.06 11.57
N ARG A 68 -11.19 0.81 11.92
CA ARG A 68 -11.96 -0.10 11.07
C ARG A 68 -13.31 0.46 10.61
N ARG A 69 -13.91 1.34 11.41
CA ARG A 69 -15.19 2.00 11.09
C ARG A 69 -15.06 2.94 9.88
N MET A 70 -13.82 3.34 9.56
CA MET A 70 -13.47 4.27 8.50
C MET A 70 -13.20 3.57 7.15
N SER A 71 -13.35 2.25 7.09
CA SER A 71 -13.20 1.48 5.84
C SER A 71 -14.11 1.99 4.71
N LEU A 72 -15.32 2.47 5.05
CA LEU A 72 -16.28 3.07 4.12
C LEU A 72 -15.82 4.40 3.50
N ILE A 73 -14.77 5.01 4.06
CA ILE A 73 -14.27 6.33 3.62
C ILE A 73 -12.84 6.32 3.11
N SER A 74 -12.25 5.13 2.94
CA SER A 74 -10.90 4.92 2.43
C SER A 74 -10.66 5.66 1.11
N SER A 75 -11.63 5.67 0.18
CA SER A 75 -11.51 6.41 -1.07
C SER A 75 -11.45 7.93 -0.90
N TYR A 76 -12.11 8.49 0.11
CA TYR A 76 -12.01 9.92 0.43
C TYR A 76 -10.66 10.26 1.09
N ILE A 77 -10.17 9.37 1.97
CA ILE A 77 -8.84 9.48 2.56
C ILE A 77 -7.79 9.50 1.43
N GLU A 78 -7.85 8.54 0.51
CA GLU A 78 -6.95 8.45 -0.63
C GLU A 78 -6.93 9.75 -1.46
N ARG A 79 -8.12 10.27 -1.78
CA ARG A 79 -8.27 11.48 -2.60
C ARG A 79 -7.78 12.75 -1.89
N ILE A 80 -8.00 12.88 -0.59
CA ILE A 80 -7.49 14.01 0.20
C ILE A 80 -5.98 13.97 0.27
N VAL A 81 -5.41 12.79 0.55
CA VAL A 81 -3.96 12.63 0.58
C VAL A 81 -3.38 12.99 -0.78
N ASP A 82 -3.97 12.53 -1.89
CA ASP A 82 -3.51 12.92 -3.23
C ASP A 82 -3.54 14.44 -3.44
N SER A 83 -4.61 15.09 -3.00
CA SER A 83 -4.75 16.56 -3.07
C SER A 83 -3.64 17.26 -2.28
N PHE A 84 -3.32 16.80 -1.07
CA PHE A 84 -2.21 17.33 -0.27
C PHE A 84 -0.84 17.05 -0.90
N LEU A 85 -0.64 15.85 -1.44
CA LEU A 85 0.61 15.51 -2.13
C LEU A 85 0.84 16.44 -3.31
N ASN A 86 -0.21 16.85 -4.03
CA ASN A 86 -0.09 17.77 -5.17
C ASN A 86 0.20 19.23 -4.79
N LEU A 87 0.22 19.59 -3.49
CA LEU A 87 0.61 20.92 -3.03
C LEU A 87 2.13 21.14 -2.99
N PHE A 88 2.91 20.07 -2.91
CA PHE A 88 4.38 20.17 -2.94
C PHE A 88 4.88 20.52 -4.34
N LYS A 89 5.90 21.38 -4.43
CA LYS A 89 6.58 21.67 -5.70
C LYS A 89 7.40 20.47 -6.16
N GLU A 90 7.61 20.33 -7.46
CA GLU A 90 8.41 19.24 -8.03
C GLU A 90 9.85 19.25 -7.50
N ASP A 91 10.48 20.43 -7.43
CA ASP A 91 11.87 20.57 -6.98
C ASP A 91 12.07 20.12 -5.51
N ASP A 92 11.03 20.31 -4.68
CA ASP A 92 11.06 19.97 -3.26
C ASP A 92 10.49 18.57 -2.97
N TRP A 93 9.86 17.92 -3.96
CA TRP A 93 9.12 16.69 -3.73
C TRP A 93 9.99 15.58 -3.12
N GLY A 94 11.23 15.45 -3.59
CA GLY A 94 12.12 14.39 -3.12
C GLY A 94 12.52 14.49 -1.66
N SER A 95 12.78 15.71 -1.17
CA SER A 95 13.08 15.93 0.24
C SER A 95 11.81 15.76 1.09
N GLN A 96 10.67 16.27 0.62
CA GLN A 96 9.40 16.16 1.34
C GLN A 96 8.89 14.71 1.42
N ALA A 97 9.04 13.91 0.37
CA ALA A 97 8.66 12.50 0.38
C ALA A 97 9.41 11.70 1.46
N LYS A 98 10.70 11.99 1.66
CA LYS A 98 11.50 11.37 2.72
C LYS A 98 11.00 11.76 4.11
N LEU A 99 10.73 13.05 4.33
CA LEU A 99 10.20 13.56 5.59
C LEU A 99 8.82 12.96 5.91
N ILE A 100 7.91 12.93 4.93
CA ILE A 100 6.59 12.28 5.08
C ILE A 100 6.75 10.81 5.50
N CYS A 101 7.71 10.09 4.91
CA CYS A 101 7.96 8.71 5.25
C CYS A 101 8.42 8.54 6.71
N GLU A 102 9.36 9.36 7.18
CA GLU A 102 9.82 9.34 8.58
C GLU A 102 8.70 9.77 9.56
N ASP A 103 7.93 10.80 9.21
CA ASP A 103 6.80 11.28 10.00
C ASP A 103 5.73 10.19 10.14
N ILE A 104 5.39 9.47 9.07
CA ILE A 104 4.40 8.38 9.13
C ILE A 104 4.92 7.19 9.95
N VAL A 105 6.17 6.77 9.77
CA VAL A 105 6.72 5.62 10.52
C VAL A 105 6.82 5.92 12.02
N SER A 106 7.22 7.15 12.38
CA SER A 106 7.28 7.57 13.78
C SER A 106 5.89 7.72 14.41
N THR A 107 4.86 8.08 13.63
CA THR A 107 3.51 8.35 14.15
C THR A 107 2.56 7.14 14.08
N CYS A 108 2.51 6.36 13.00
CA CYS A 108 1.52 5.28 12.85
C CYS A 108 1.80 4.02 13.70
N GLY A 109 2.88 4.03 14.51
CA GLY A 109 3.19 3.01 15.51
C GLY A 109 3.91 1.78 14.94
N GLY A 110 4.71 1.11 15.78
CA GLY A 110 5.63 0.05 15.34
C GLY A 110 5.01 -1.29 14.93
N THR A 111 3.70 -1.38 14.68
CA THR A 111 3.08 -2.66 14.25
C THR A 111 3.02 -2.77 12.74
N THR A 112 3.43 -3.92 12.20
CA THR A 112 3.40 -4.23 10.76
C THR A 112 2.02 -4.04 10.14
N LYS A 113 0.97 -4.39 10.89
CA LYS A 113 -0.42 -4.21 10.48
C LYS A 113 -0.77 -2.73 10.24
N PHE A 114 -0.42 -1.84 11.17
CA PHE A 114 -0.76 -0.42 11.02
C PHE A 114 0.00 0.23 9.87
N ASN A 115 1.27 -0.15 9.68
CA ASN A 115 2.05 0.29 8.53
C ASN A 115 1.42 -0.17 7.21
N ALA A 116 1.03 -1.44 7.12
CA ALA A 116 0.39 -1.99 5.93
C ALA A 116 -0.95 -1.30 5.60
N VAL A 117 -1.83 -1.12 6.60
CA VAL A 117 -3.12 -0.42 6.43
C VAL A 117 -2.92 1.05 6.04
N THR A 118 -1.93 1.72 6.61
CA THR A 118 -1.60 3.10 6.25
C THR A 118 -1.19 3.19 4.78
N ILE A 119 -0.32 2.28 4.33
CA ILE A 119 0.17 2.24 2.95
C ILE A 119 -0.94 1.91 1.95
N GLU A 120 -1.88 1.02 2.31
CA GLU A 120 -3.06 0.70 1.48
C GLU A 120 -3.91 1.94 1.15
N ASN A 121 -3.96 2.94 2.05
CA ASN A 121 -4.77 4.14 1.90
C ASN A 121 -4.02 5.31 1.24
N LEU A 122 -2.75 5.15 0.86
CA LEU A 122 -2.04 6.13 0.04
C LEU A 122 -2.59 6.13 -1.39
N PRO A 123 -2.48 7.22 -2.16
CA PRO A 123 -2.99 7.27 -3.53
C PRO A 123 -2.21 6.44 -4.55
N ILE A 124 -2.89 6.05 -5.64
CA ILE A 124 -2.29 5.34 -6.79
C ILE A 124 -1.61 6.31 -7.78
N SER A 125 -1.53 7.61 -7.47
CA SER A 125 -0.78 8.60 -8.24
C SER A 125 0.72 8.31 -8.23
N ILE A 126 1.49 8.98 -9.09
CA ILE A 126 2.96 8.80 -9.18
C ILE A 126 3.61 9.06 -7.81
N ARG A 127 3.24 10.18 -7.17
CA ARG A 127 3.70 10.57 -5.84
C ARG A 127 3.27 9.57 -4.77
N GLY A 128 2.02 9.11 -4.83
CA GLY A 128 1.49 8.09 -3.92
C GLY A 128 2.19 6.74 -4.04
N ARG A 129 2.44 6.23 -5.25
CA ARG A 129 3.18 4.99 -5.48
C ARG A 129 4.63 5.06 -5.01
N LEU A 130 5.29 6.20 -5.18
CA LEU A 130 6.62 6.42 -4.62
C LEU A 130 6.58 6.32 -3.09
N LEU A 131 5.67 7.02 -2.43
CA LEU A 131 5.51 6.95 -0.98
C LEU A 131 5.18 5.53 -0.50
N ARG A 132 4.27 4.82 -1.18
CA ARG A 132 3.94 3.42 -0.86
C ARG A 132 5.19 2.54 -0.83
N ARG A 133 6.06 2.67 -1.85
CA ARG A 133 7.32 1.92 -1.92
C ARG A 133 8.29 2.30 -0.82
N LEU A 134 8.54 3.60 -0.62
CA LEU A 134 9.46 4.09 0.41
C LEU A 134 9.04 3.64 1.82
N LEU A 135 7.76 3.80 2.14
CA LEU A 135 7.18 3.38 3.43
C LEU A 135 7.23 1.87 3.60
N ALA A 136 6.96 1.11 2.55
CA ALA A 136 7.05 -0.34 2.59
C ALA A 136 8.48 -0.82 2.85
N PHE A 137 9.46 -0.27 2.12
CA PHE A 137 10.89 -0.51 2.37
C PHE A 137 11.24 -0.17 3.82
N LYS A 138 10.97 1.06 4.27
CA LYS A 138 11.30 1.51 5.63
C LYS A 138 10.65 0.62 6.69
N SER A 139 9.38 0.26 6.51
CA SER A 139 8.65 -0.61 7.42
C SER A 139 9.29 -1.99 7.51
N LEU A 140 9.71 -2.57 6.38
CA LEU A 140 10.38 -3.87 6.37
C LEU A 140 11.73 -3.82 7.11
N PHE A 141 12.56 -2.81 6.86
CA PHE A 141 13.87 -2.72 7.51
C PHE A 141 13.79 -2.36 9.00
N THR A 142 12.80 -1.57 9.40
CA THR A 142 12.53 -1.31 10.82
C THR A 142 12.20 -2.61 11.57
N LEU A 143 11.47 -3.53 10.93
CA LEU A 143 11.12 -4.83 11.51
C LEU A 143 12.30 -5.80 11.59
N SER A 144 13.28 -5.70 10.68
CA SER A 144 14.48 -6.54 10.70
C SER A 144 15.60 -5.99 11.58
N LEU A 145 15.36 -4.91 12.33
CA LEU A 145 16.37 -4.19 13.14
C LEU A 145 17.58 -3.73 12.31
N LYS A 146 17.44 -3.67 10.97
CA LYS A 146 18.47 -3.19 10.06
C LYS A 146 18.27 -1.69 9.81
N THR A 147 19.36 -0.95 9.76
CA THR A 147 19.32 0.46 9.39
C THR A 147 19.22 0.59 7.87
N TRP A 148 18.04 0.98 7.39
CA TRP A 148 17.90 1.53 6.05
C TRP A 148 17.86 3.05 6.15
N ASP A 149 18.94 3.69 5.68
CA ASP A 149 19.08 5.13 5.73
C ASP A 149 18.41 5.79 4.52
N LEU A 150 17.18 6.25 4.76
CA LEU A 150 16.37 6.95 3.78
C LEU A 150 17.04 8.26 3.28
N ALA A 151 17.94 8.86 4.08
CA ALA A 151 18.65 10.08 3.66
C ALA A 151 19.49 9.84 2.40
N THR A 152 20.12 8.67 2.30
CA THR A 152 21.01 8.29 1.19
C THR A 152 20.29 7.89 -0.10
N VAL A 153 18.98 7.67 -0.04
CA VAL A 153 18.20 7.14 -1.17
C VAL A 153 17.96 8.23 -2.21
N ASP A 154 18.35 7.98 -3.46
CA ASP A 154 17.99 8.81 -4.60
C ASP A 154 16.58 8.44 -5.07
N ILE A 155 15.60 9.29 -4.77
CA ILE A 155 14.18 9.05 -5.10
C ILE A 155 13.87 9.24 -6.58
N THR A 156 14.81 9.78 -7.37
CA THR A 156 14.64 9.95 -8.82
C THR A 156 14.89 8.67 -9.60
N LYS A 157 15.51 7.67 -8.94
CA LYS A 157 15.83 6.37 -9.54
C LYS A 157 14.97 5.28 -8.93
N PRO A 158 14.74 4.17 -9.65
CA PRO A 158 14.21 2.95 -9.06
C PRO A 158 15.04 2.56 -7.83
N LEU A 159 14.35 2.16 -6.76
CA LEU A 159 15.00 1.66 -5.55
C LEU A 159 15.80 0.39 -5.87
N SER A 160 16.85 0.07 -5.12
CA SER A 160 17.48 -1.24 -5.27
C SER A 160 16.69 -2.31 -4.51
N LEU A 161 16.46 -3.47 -5.11
CA LEU A 161 15.83 -4.65 -4.47
C LEU A 161 16.85 -5.51 -3.72
N GLU A 162 18.15 -5.31 -3.93
CA GLU A 162 19.21 -6.10 -3.28
C GLU A 162 19.09 -6.13 -1.74
N PRO A 163 18.80 -5.00 -1.06
CA PRO A 163 18.56 -5.02 0.38
C PRO A 163 17.40 -5.92 0.79
N LEU A 164 16.32 -5.98 -0.02
CA LEU A 164 15.17 -6.85 0.26
C LEU A 164 15.56 -8.32 0.15
N LEU A 165 16.37 -8.68 -0.84
CA LEU A 165 16.84 -10.06 -0.99
C LEU A 165 17.65 -10.50 0.25
N SER A 166 18.55 -9.64 0.73
CA SER A 166 19.31 -9.91 1.96
C SER A 166 18.43 -10.13 3.19
N SER A 167 17.22 -9.55 3.22
CA SER A 167 16.27 -9.72 4.32
C SER A 167 15.62 -11.11 4.37
N PHE A 168 15.67 -11.88 3.26
CA PHE A 168 15.22 -13.27 3.23
C PHE A 168 16.23 -14.23 3.86
N ASP A 169 17.51 -13.87 3.85
CA ASP A 169 18.62 -14.69 4.38
C ASP A 169 18.85 -14.48 5.89
N ASP A 170 18.32 -13.41 6.46
CA ASP A 170 18.31 -13.21 7.91
C ASP A 170 17.45 -14.31 8.57
N ASN A 171 18.14 -15.29 9.16
CA ASN A 171 17.62 -16.56 9.67
C ASN A 171 16.49 -16.48 10.73
N GLU A 172 16.08 -15.28 11.14
CA GLU A 172 15.42 -15.07 12.41
C GLU A 172 14.07 -14.31 12.35
N PHE A 173 13.77 -13.43 11.36
CA PHE A 173 12.63 -12.50 11.56
C PHE A 173 11.58 -12.31 10.44
N MET A 174 11.89 -12.46 9.15
CA MET A 174 10.95 -11.99 8.10
C MET A 174 10.02 -13.06 7.53
N PHE A 175 10.57 -14.16 6.97
CA PHE A 175 9.82 -15.13 6.17
C PHE A 175 10.11 -16.58 6.56
N LYS A 176 10.06 -16.89 7.86
CA LYS A 176 10.25 -18.26 8.37
C LYS A 176 8.93 -18.86 8.82
N ILE A 177 8.64 -20.07 8.33
CA ILE A 177 7.49 -20.85 8.78
C ILE A 177 7.98 -21.86 9.82
N ASN A 178 7.39 -21.80 10.99
CA ASN A 178 7.57 -22.67 12.14
C ASN A 178 6.22 -22.92 12.83
N ILE A 179 6.21 -23.72 13.90
CA ILE A 179 4.99 -24.10 14.63
C ILE A 179 4.30 -22.87 15.24
N ASN A 180 5.08 -21.85 15.63
CA ASN A 180 4.62 -20.64 16.30
C ASN A 180 4.37 -19.46 15.33
N THR A 181 4.29 -19.73 14.02
CA THR A 181 4.18 -18.67 13.03
C THR A 181 2.85 -17.95 13.15
N ASN A 182 2.91 -16.64 13.38
CA ASN A 182 1.75 -15.78 13.29
C ASN A 182 1.46 -15.46 11.82
N TYR A 183 0.48 -16.16 11.24
CA TYR A 183 0.14 -16.01 9.82
C TYR A 183 -0.51 -14.66 9.49
N ASN A 184 -1.13 -13.97 10.46
CA ASN A 184 -1.59 -12.59 10.26
C ASN A 184 -0.39 -11.65 10.09
N GLU A 185 0.64 -11.81 10.91
CA GLU A 185 1.86 -11.02 10.81
C GLU A 185 2.59 -11.32 9.48
N LEU A 186 2.67 -12.60 9.11
CA LEU A 186 3.24 -13.01 7.82
C LEU A 186 2.48 -12.36 6.64
N TYR A 187 1.15 -12.34 6.69
CA TYR A 187 0.34 -11.69 5.67
C TYR A 187 0.73 -10.21 5.51
N TYR A 188 0.82 -9.44 6.60
CA TYR A 188 1.18 -8.03 6.49
C TYR A 188 2.63 -7.82 6.04
N LYS A 189 3.58 -8.68 6.43
CA LYS A 189 4.97 -8.62 5.91
C LYS A 189 5.03 -8.86 4.40
N VAL A 190 4.29 -9.85 3.91
CA VAL A 190 4.19 -10.12 2.46
C VAL A 190 3.47 -8.98 1.73
N LEU A 191 2.48 -8.36 2.37
CA LEU A 191 1.78 -7.20 1.82
C LEU A 191 2.70 -5.98 1.70
N LEU A 192 3.53 -5.71 2.71
CA LEU A 192 4.57 -4.69 2.64
C LEU A 192 5.58 -5.03 1.53
N LEU A 193 6.02 -6.28 1.40
CA LEU A 193 6.89 -6.69 0.30
C LEU A 193 6.24 -6.43 -1.07
N ASN A 194 4.94 -6.70 -1.21
CA ASN A 194 4.19 -6.43 -2.44
C ASN A 194 4.19 -4.93 -2.80
N PHE A 195 4.06 -4.04 -1.80
CA PHE A 195 4.17 -2.60 -2.00
C PHE A 195 5.60 -2.13 -2.28
N ALA A 196 6.61 -2.77 -1.70
CA ALA A 196 8.01 -2.46 -1.94
C ALA A 196 8.41 -2.78 -3.40
N ILE A 197 7.92 -3.90 -3.93
CA ILE A 197 8.24 -4.38 -5.29
C ILE A 197 7.07 -4.08 -6.26
N ASP A 198 6.70 -2.82 -6.39
CA ASP A 198 5.56 -2.37 -7.22
C ASP A 198 5.97 -1.65 -8.52
N ASP A 199 7.27 -1.50 -8.78
CA ASP A 199 7.78 -0.79 -9.96
C ASP A 199 8.24 -1.78 -11.05
N GLU A 200 7.58 -1.75 -12.21
CA GLU A 200 7.89 -2.61 -13.35
C GLU A 200 9.26 -2.33 -13.97
N GLU A 201 9.72 -1.07 -13.97
CA GLU A 201 11.03 -0.71 -14.50
C GLU A 201 12.12 -1.28 -13.61
N GLN A 202 11.95 -1.12 -12.28
CA GLN A 202 12.80 -1.73 -11.26
C GLN A 202 12.87 -3.25 -11.44
N MET A 203 11.71 -3.91 -11.54
CA MET A 203 11.61 -5.36 -11.71
C MET A 203 12.29 -5.87 -12.99
N THR A 204 12.24 -5.08 -14.06
CA THR A 204 12.88 -5.42 -15.34
C THR A 204 14.40 -5.23 -15.27
N SER A 205 14.86 -4.15 -14.62
CA SER A 205 16.28 -3.86 -14.47
C SER A 205 17.01 -4.85 -13.56
N GLU A 206 16.36 -5.30 -12.48
CA GLU A 206 16.92 -6.21 -11.48
C GLU A 206 16.36 -7.63 -11.59
N LYS A 207 16.17 -8.11 -12.83
CA LYS A 207 15.50 -9.39 -13.12
C LYS A 207 16.03 -10.58 -12.31
N ASN A 208 17.35 -10.69 -12.16
CA ASN A 208 17.97 -11.79 -11.41
C ASN A 208 17.55 -11.77 -9.92
N ILE A 209 17.49 -10.59 -9.32
CA ILE A 209 17.09 -10.41 -7.91
C ILE A 209 15.61 -10.76 -7.77
N VAL A 210 14.76 -10.31 -8.70
CA VAL A 210 13.32 -10.64 -8.70
C VAL A 210 13.10 -12.15 -8.86
N GLU A 211 13.86 -12.82 -9.75
CA GLU A 211 13.79 -14.26 -9.91
C GLU A 211 14.15 -15.01 -8.62
N GLU A 212 15.15 -14.54 -7.89
CA GLU A 212 15.49 -15.13 -6.59
C GLU A 212 14.37 -14.91 -5.57
N ILE A 213 13.82 -13.70 -5.46
CA ILE A 213 12.66 -13.41 -4.60
C ILE A 213 11.48 -14.33 -4.94
N ILE A 214 11.21 -14.58 -6.23
CA ILE A 214 10.18 -15.53 -6.67
C ILE A 214 10.45 -16.94 -6.13
N GLN A 215 11.70 -17.42 -6.20
CA GLN A 215 12.04 -18.75 -5.68
C GLN A 215 11.85 -18.83 -4.16
N ARG A 216 12.26 -17.79 -3.42
CA ARG A 216 12.05 -17.71 -1.97
C ARG A 216 10.56 -17.72 -1.61
N LEU A 217 9.73 -16.97 -2.34
CA LEU A 217 8.29 -16.93 -2.15
C LEU A 217 7.61 -18.27 -2.50
N LYS A 218 8.04 -18.96 -3.57
CA LYS A 218 7.54 -20.29 -3.92
C LYS A 218 7.85 -21.31 -2.83
N TYR A 219 9.08 -21.29 -2.31
CA TYR A 219 9.49 -22.13 -1.20
C TYR A 219 8.66 -21.86 0.06
N LEU A 220 8.45 -20.57 0.39
CA LEU A 220 7.59 -20.14 1.50
C LEU A 220 6.16 -20.66 1.33
N HIS A 221 5.56 -20.47 0.16
CA HIS A 221 4.22 -20.97 -0.16
C HIS A 221 4.11 -22.49 0.00
N GLY A 222 5.10 -23.25 -0.47
CA GLY A 222 5.14 -24.72 -0.38
C GLY A 222 5.21 -25.24 1.07
N LYS A 223 5.81 -24.47 1.98
CA LYS A 223 5.87 -24.81 3.41
C LYS A 223 4.56 -24.60 4.17
N ILE A 224 3.65 -23.76 3.66
CA ILE A 224 2.35 -23.53 4.31
C ILE A 224 1.41 -24.68 3.94
N VAL A 225 1.24 -25.62 4.85
CA VAL A 225 0.26 -26.71 4.71
C VAL A 225 -1.12 -26.21 5.12
N ASP A 226 -2.06 -26.19 4.17
CA ASP A 226 -3.46 -25.85 4.46
C ASP A 226 -4.18 -27.08 5.02
N MET A 227 -4.47 -27.07 6.31
CA MET A 227 -5.32 -28.08 6.94
C MET A 227 -6.75 -27.55 7.13
N ARG A 228 -7.54 -27.56 6.05
CA ARG A 228 -8.98 -27.23 6.02
C ARG A 228 -9.36 -25.81 6.53
N ALA A 229 -10.65 -25.48 6.44
CA ALA A 229 -11.23 -24.15 6.68
C ALA A 229 -11.05 -23.54 8.08
N ALA A 230 -10.47 -24.27 9.04
CA ALA A 230 -10.25 -23.80 10.41
C ALA A 230 -9.08 -22.79 10.55
N PHE A 231 -8.26 -22.60 9.51
CA PHE A 231 -7.10 -21.71 9.54
C PHE A 231 -7.16 -20.62 8.45
N MET A 232 -8.19 -19.76 8.50
CA MET A 232 -8.39 -18.68 7.51
C MET A 232 -7.16 -17.79 7.29
N ASP A 233 -6.41 -17.46 8.36
CA ASP A 233 -5.24 -16.58 8.26
C ASP A 233 -4.08 -17.23 7.50
N ARG A 234 -3.94 -18.57 7.59
CA ARG A 234 -2.96 -19.34 6.80
C ARG A 234 -3.29 -19.27 5.32
N THR A 235 -4.55 -19.51 4.99
CA THR A 235 -5.04 -19.45 3.61
C THR A 235 -4.87 -18.05 3.03
N LYS A 236 -5.17 -16.99 3.79
CA LYS A 236 -4.95 -15.60 3.35
C LYS A 236 -3.49 -15.29 3.08
N ALA A 237 -2.59 -15.62 4.01
CA ALA A 237 -1.16 -15.41 3.83
C ALA A 237 -0.63 -16.17 2.61
N LYS A 238 -1.04 -17.43 2.46
CA LYS A 238 -0.63 -18.28 1.34
C LYS A 238 -1.14 -17.76 -0.01
N ASP A 239 -2.40 -17.36 -0.09
CA ASP A 239 -2.99 -16.75 -1.30
C ASP A 239 -2.24 -15.46 -1.69
N LEU A 240 -1.94 -14.59 -0.73
CA LEU A 240 -1.18 -13.37 -1.00
C LEU A 240 0.24 -13.67 -1.51
N ILE A 241 0.94 -14.64 -0.89
CA ILE A 241 2.26 -15.10 -1.36
C ILE A 241 2.15 -15.61 -2.80
N HIS A 242 1.11 -16.39 -3.10
CA HIS A 242 0.85 -16.92 -4.43
C HIS A 242 0.70 -15.80 -5.45
N ARG A 243 -0.21 -14.86 -5.19
CA ARG A 243 -0.47 -13.73 -6.09
C ARG A 243 0.79 -12.91 -6.32
N LEU A 244 1.57 -12.65 -5.28
CA LEU A 244 2.81 -11.88 -5.39
C LEU A 244 3.81 -12.57 -6.31
N TYR A 245 4.20 -13.83 -6.05
CA TYR A 245 5.22 -14.47 -6.91
C TYR A 245 4.73 -14.70 -8.34
N MET A 246 3.42 -14.90 -8.56
CA MET A 246 2.87 -15.01 -9.90
C MET A 246 2.92 -13.67 -10.64
N ARG A 247 2.58 -12.56 -9.97
CA ARG A 247 2.72 -11.21 -10.52
C ARG A 247 4.16 -10.94 -10.96
N LEU A 248 5.11 -11.17 -10.05
CA LEU A 248 6.53 -10.98 -10.32
C LEU A 248 6.99 -11.86 -11.51
N TYR A 249 6.58 -13.13 -11.55
CA TYR A 249 6.91 -14.05 -12.63
C TYR A 249 6.41 -13.57 -13.99
N TYR A 250 5.18 -13.03 -14.07
CA TYR A 250 4.63 -12.54 -15.34
C TYR A 250 5.33 -11.27 -15.84
N VAL A 251 5.67 -10.35 -14.93
CA VAL A 251 6.42 -9.13 -15.26
C VAL A 251 7.81 -9.50 -15.80
N THR A 252 8.57 -10.35 -15.10
CA THR A 252 9.95 -10.70 -15.51
C THR A 252 10.04 -11.63 -16.71
N SER A 253 9.03 -12.48 -16.92
CA SER A 253 8.99 -13.39 -18.06
C SER A 253 8.63 -12.70 -19.38
N ASN A 254 8.33 -11.39 -19.37
CA ASN A 254 7.86 -10.63 -20.53
C ASN A 254 6.71 -11.31 -21.28
N ARG A 255 5.95 -12.17 -20.59
CA ARG A 255 4.71 -12.76 -21.09
C ARG A 255 3.60 -11.73 -20.97
N ARG A 256 3.81 -10.53 -21.53
CA ARG A 256 2.69 -9.84 -22.18
C ARG A 256 2.25 -10.83 -23.25
N GLY A 257 1.23 -11.62 -22.92
CA GLY A 257 0.69 -12.60 -23.85
C GLY A 257 0.57 -11.92 -25.19
N LYS A 258 1.01 -12.59 -26.26
CA LYS A 258 0.77 -12.19 -27.67
C LYS A 258 -0.46 -11.31 -27.66
N THR A 259 -0.27 -10.00 -27.87
CA THR A 259 -1.32 -8.98 -27.79
C THR A 259 -2.59 -9.66 -28.24
N GLN A 260 -3.58 -9.84 -27.36
CA GLN A 260 -4.83 -10.48 -27.76
C GLN A 260 -5.23 -9.75 -29.02
N ALA A 261 -5.07 -10.43 -30.17
CA ALA A 261 -5.30 -9.81 -31.45
C ALA A 261 -6.73 -9.33 -31.33
N SER A 262 -6.91 -8.01 -31.39
CA SER A 262 -8.23 -7.42 -31.20
C SER A 262 -9.21 -8.15 -32.10
N ILE A 263 -10.48 -8.28 -31.73
CA ILE A 263 -11.49 -8.93 -32.58
C ILE A 263 -11.47 -8.35 -34.02
N LEU A 264 -11.02 -7.09 -34.17
CA LEU A 264 -10.73 -6.42 -35.45
C LEU A 264 -9.56 -7.04 -36.24
N GLU A 265 -8.47 -7.46 -35.60
CA GLU A 265 -7.38 -8.20 -36.26
C GLU A 265 -7.83 -9.60 -36.71
N TYR A 266 -8.75 -10.23 -35.99
CA TYR A 266 -9.31 -11.53 -36.38
C TYR A 266 -10.28 -11.41 -37.56
N SER A 267 -11.06 -10.32 -37.64
CA SER A 267 -11.98 -10.09 -38.78
C SER A 267 -11.22 -9.69 -40.05
N SER A 268 -10.22 -8.83 -39.94
CA SER A 268 -9.40 -8.37 -41.07
C SER A 268 -8.57 -9.50 -41.70
N LYS A 269 -7.99 -10.40 -40.90
CA LYS A 269 -7.31 -11.60 -41.41
C LYS A 269 -8.26 -12.60 -42.07
N LYS A 270 -9.52 -12.67 -41.63
CA LYS A 270 -10.54 -13.53 -42.24
C LYS A 270 -11.03 -12.98 -43.58
N ILE A 271 -11.16 -11.65 -43.69
CA ILE A 271 -11.51 -10.96 -44.95
C ILE A 271 -10.37 -11.11 -45.97
N GLN A 272 -9.11 -10.91 -45.57
CA GLN A 272 -7.97 -11.09 -46.48
C GLN A 272 -7.83 -12.52 -47.00
N LYS A 273 -8.07 -13.53 -46.14
CA LYS A 273 -8.01 -14.94 -46.56
C LYS A 273 -9.17 -15.32 -47.49
N GLY A 274 -10.40 -14.86 -47.19
CA GLY A 274 -11.55 -15.07 -48.07
C GLY A 274 -11.46 -14.38 -49.43
N THR A 275 -10.75 -13.24 -49.51
CA THR A 275 -10.54 -12.52 -50.78
C THR A 275 -9.47 -13.20 -51.64
N LEU A 276 -8.46 -13.83 -51.02
CA LEU A 276 -7.42 -14.58 -51.73
C LEU A 276 -7.96 -15.89 -52.32
N ASP A 277 -8.82 -16.60 -51.57
CA ASP A 277 -9.41 -17.86 -52.02
C ASP A 277 -10.41 -17.63 -53.18
N MET A 278 -11.13 -16.51 -53.19
CA MET A 278 -12.00 -16.11 -54.32
C MET A 278 -11.24 -15.75 -55.61
N TYR A 279 -10.00 -15.27 -55.52
CA TYR A 279 -9.20 -14.91 -56.69
C TYR A 279 -8.50 -16.11 -57.33
N ILE A 280 -8.32 -17.20 -56.58
CA ILE A 280 -7.70 -18.44 -57.08
C ILE A 280 -8.75 -19.28 -57.83
N ASP A 281 -10.01 -19.27 -57.40
CA ASP A 281 -11.11 -20.01 -58.06
C ASP A 281 -11.61 -19.38 -59.38
N GLN A 282 -11.17 -18.17 -59.74
CA GLN A 282 -11.51 -17.54 -61.03
C GLN A 282 -10.43 -17.72 -62.13
N LYS A 283 -9.36 -18.45 -61.84
CA LYS A 283 -8.25 -18.70 -62.79
C LYS A 283 -7.97 -20.18 -63.09
N CYS A 284 -8.90 -21.08 -62.76
CA CYS A 284 -8.88 -22.48 -63.19
C CYS A 284 -10.06 -22.76 -64.13
#